data_AF-A0A3D4FZ89-F1
#
_entry.id   AF-A0A3D4FZ89-F1
#
_cell.length_a   1.000
_cell.length_b   1.000
_cell.length_c   1.000
_cell.angle_alpha   90.00
_cell.angle_beta   90.00
_cell.angle_gamma   90.00
#
_symmetry.space_group_name_H-M   'P 1'
#
loop_
_entity.id
_entity.type
_entity.pdbx_description
1 polymer ?
#
loop_
_entity_poly.entity_id
_entity_poly.type
_entity_poly.pdbx_seq_one_letter_code
_entity_poly.pdbx_strand_id
1 'polypeptide(L)'
;NGAGKSTLLRVLLGLLRPGSGVVQVFGGPPGDRSRPIGYVPQRVRLPAGFPLSVAEVVLMGRYGKLGLMHSPKDADRVHVAEALVRVGMDGKANRRFGELS
;
A
#
# COMPACT_ATOMS: atom_id res chain seq x y z
N ASN A 1 -7.64 -20.80 7.53
CA ASN A 1 -7.63 -20.84 9.02
C ASN A 1 -8.57 -19.77 9.56
N GLY A 2 -9.84 -20.12 9.77
CA GLY A 2 -10.97 -19.20 10.07
C GLY A 2 -10.95 -18.47 11.42
N ALA A 3 -9.77 -18.20 11.99
CA ALA A 3 -9.62 -17.53 13.28
C ALA A 3 -9.90 -16.01 13.25
N GLY A 4 -10.59 -15.50 12.21
CA GLY A 4 -10.99 -14.09 12.15
C GLY A 4 -9.90 -13.04 11.85
N LYS A 5 -8.62 -13.41 11.65
CA LYS A 5 -7.52 -12.44 11.38
C LYS A 5 -7.82 -11.47 10.23
N SER A 6 -8.29 -11.97 9.09
CA SER A 6 -8.63 -11.13 7.94
C SER A 6 -9.81 -10.21 8.24
N THR A 7 -10.77 -10.66 9.05
CA THR A 7 -11.90 -9.85 9.53
C THR A 7 -11.40 -8.73 10.44
N LEU A 8 -10.54 -9.05 11.41
CA LEU A 8 -9.94 -8.07 12.32
C LEU A 8 -9.17 -6.99 11.56
N LEU A 9 -8.29 -7.40 10.62
CA LEU A 9 -7.54 -6.45 9.80
C LEU A 9 -8.47 -5.56 8.96
N ARG A 10 -9.53 -6.10 8.37
CA ARG A 10 -10.52 -5.29 7.64
C ARG A 10 -11.21 -4.27 8.54
N VAL A 11 -11.51 -4.62 9.79
CA VAL A 11 -12.08 -3.68 10.77
C VAL A 11 -11.08 -2.56 11.11
N LEU A 12 -9.83 -2.91 11.40
CA LEU A 12 -8.78 -1.92 11.68
C LEU A 12 -8.51 -0.97 10.50
N LEU A 13 -8.62 -1.48 9.27
CA LEU A 13 -8.44 -0.71 8.04
C LEU A 13 -9.69 0.12 7.65
N GLY A 14 -10.80 0.01 8.39
CA GLY A 14 -12.07 0.66 8.05
C GLY A 14 -12.78 0.05 6.83
N LEU A 15 -12.34 -1.13 6.37
CA LEU A 15 -12.94 -1.88 5.27
C LEU A 15 -14.15 -2.72 5.71
N LEU A 16 -14.36 -2.86 7.02
CA LEU A 16 -15.49 -3.57 7.61
C LEU A 16 -15.91 -2.85 8.90
N ARG A 17 -17.22 -2.65 9.10
CA ARG A 17 -17.74 -2.10 10.36
C ARG A 17 -17.82 -3.20 11.42
N PRO A 18 -17.46 -2.92 12.69
CA PRO A 18 -17.68 -3.87 13.78
C PRO A 18 -19.18 -4.05 14.04
N GLY A 19 -19.58 -5.23 14.49
CA GLY A 19 -20.99 -5.50 14.84
C GLY A 19 -21.44 -4.79 16.12
N SER A 20 -20.51 -4.50 17.03
CA SER A 20 -20.76 -3.73 18.26
C SER A 20 -19.44 -3.16 18.80
N GLY A 21 -19.54 -2.21 19.74
CA GLY A 21 -18.39 -1.57 20.37
C GLY A 21 -17.77 -0.43 19.55
N VAL A 22 -16.63 0.07 20.03
CA VAL A 22 -15.90 1.18 19.41
C VAL A 22 -14.49 0.70 19.08
N VAL A 23 -14.03 1.01 17.86
CA VAL A 23 -12.67 0.75 17.42
C VAL A 23 -12.00 2.09 17.18
N GLN A 24 -10.83 2.29 17.78
CA GLN A 24 -9.98 3.45 17.52
C GLN A 24 -8.60 2.98 17.06
N VAL A 25 -8.09 3.60 16.00
CA VAL A 25 -6.78 3.31 15.42
C VAL A 25 -5.98 4.61 15.42
N PHE A 26 -4.87 4.63 16.16
CA PHE A 26 -4.10 5.84 16.43
C PHE A 26 -4.93 7.00 17.03
N GLY A 27 -5.91 6.67 17.88
CA GLY A 27 -6.81 7.64 18.52
C GLY A 27 -7.88 8.23 17.60
N GLY A 28 -8.02 7.73 16.36
CA GLY A 28 -9.05 8.15 15.41
C GLY A 28 -9.94 6.98 14.94
N PRO A 29 -10.95 7.25 14.10
CA PRO A 29 -11.77 6.19 13.52
C PRO A 29 -10.95 5.32 12.53
N PRO A 30 -11.30 4.02 12.37
CA PRO A 30 -10.68 3.17 11.37
C PRO A 30 -10.86 3.73 9.95
N GLY A 31 -9.83 3.60 9.11
CA GLY A 31 -9.85 4.10 7.73
C GLY A 31 -9.54 5.60 7.57
N ASP A 32 -9.21 6.30 8.65
CA ASP A 32 -8.68 7.66 8.60
C ASP A 32 -7.37 7.71 7.78
N ARG A 33 -7.45 8.32 6.59
CA ARG A 33 -6.35 8.39 5.60
C ARG A 33 -5.17 9.24 6.08
N SER A 34 -5.35 10.08 7.11
CA SER A 34 -4.25 10.82 7.71
C SER A 34 -3.30 9.92 8.52
N ARG A 35 -3.72 8.69 8.86
CA ARG A 35 -2.96 7.76 9.68
C ARG A 35 -1.97 6.93 8.87
N PRO A 36 -0.76 6.69 9.40
CA PRO A 36 0.31 6.03 8.65
C PRO A 36 0.15 4.50 8.66
N ILE A 37 -0.87 3.97 7.97
CA ILE A 37 -1.10 2.52 7.85
C ILE A 37 -0.77 2.05 6.44
N GLY A 38 0.19 1.13 6.34
CA GLY A 38 0.44 0.33 5.14
C GLY A 38 -0.13 -1.08 5.33
N TYR A 39 -0.86 -1.59 4.34
CA TYR A 39 -1.43 -2.93 4.36
C TYR A 39 -0.95 -3.75 3.16
N VAL A 40 -0.37 -4.92 3.44
CA VAL A 40 0.02 -5.90 2.43
C VAL A 40 -0.99 -7.05 2.46
N PRO A 41 -1.88 -7.17 1.45
CA PRO A 41 -2.86 -8.25 1.43
C PRO A 41 -2.17 -9.60 1.16
N GLN A 42 -2.72 -10.66 1.72
CA GLN A 42 -2.20 -12.03 1.54
C GLN A 42 -2.19 -12.51 0.08
N ARG A 43 -3.07 -11.95 -0.76
CA ARG A 43 -3.11 -12.23 -2.20
C ARG A 43 -3.26 -10.93 -2.93
N VAL A 44 -2.27 -10.59 -3.73
CA VAL A 44 -2.35 -9.57 -4.76
C VAL A 44 -2.50 -10.33 -6.08
N ARG A 45 -3.66 -10.22 -6.74
CA ARG A 45 -3.81 -10.71 -8.12
C ARG A 45 -3.62 -9.52 -9.04
N LEU A 46 -2.49 -9.45 -9.72
CA LEU A 46 -2.32 -8.50 -10.82
C LEU A 46 -2.69 -9.19 -12.14
N PRO A 47 -3.29 -8.46 -13.09
CA PRO A 47 -3.49 -8.97 -14.43
C PRO A 47 -2.16 -9.36 -15.07
N ALA A 48 -2.17 -10.44 -15.86
CA ALA A 48 -1.06 -10.71 -16.78
C ALA A 48 -0.88 -9.50 -17.71
N GLY A 49 0.36 -9.06 -17.91
CA GLY A 49 0.65 -7.88 -18.73
C GLY A 49 0.45 -6.52 -18.02
N PHE A 50 0.42 -6.50 -16.68
CA PHE A 50 0.39 -5.25 -15.92
C PHE A 50 1.52 -4.30 -16.40
N PRO A 51 1.19 -3.11 -16.92
CA PRO A 51 2.11 -2.35 -17.76
C PRO A 51 3.18 -1.59 -16.98
N LEU A 52 3.01 -1.44 -15.66
CA LEU A 52 3.88 -0.62 -14.84
C LEU A 52 5.13 -1.40 -14.39
N SER A 53 6.22 -0.66 -14.29
CA SER A 53 7.47 -1.07 -13.65
C SER A 53 7.30 -1.21 -12.13
N VAL A 54 8.26 -1.89 -11.50
CA VAL A 54 8.33 -1.99 -10.03
C VAL A 54 8.39 -0.60 -9.39
N ALA A 55 9.21 0.30 -9.92
CA ALA A 55 9.33 1.66 -9.40
C ALA A 55 8.01 2.44 -9.50
N GLU A 56 7.27 2.32 -10.60
CA GLU A 56 5.95 2.96 -10.76
C GLU A 56 4.92 2.40 -9.77
N VAL A 57 4.93 1.10 -9.50
CA VAL A 57 4.06 0.49 -8.49
C VAL A 57 4.36 1.03 -7.09
N VAL A 58 5.64 1.13 -6.72
CA VAL A 58 6.04 1.70 -5.43
C VAL A 58 5.69 3.19 -5.36
N LEU A 59 5.82 3.92 -6.49
CA LEU A 59 5.45 5.32 -6.59
C LEU A 59 3.97 5.56 -6.31
N MET A 60 3.07 4.65 -6.71
CA MET A 60 1.64 4.75 -6.38
C MET A 60 1.40 4.81 -4.85
N GLY A 61 2.28 4.22 -4.04
CA GLY A 61 2.25 4.33 -2.57
C GLY A 61 2.45 5.76 -2.05
N ARG A 62 2.98 6.67 -2.87
CA ARG A 62 3.16 8.10 -2.55
C ARG A 62 1.88 8.91 -2.77
N TYR A 63 0.93 8.42 -3.56
CA TYR A 63 -0.25 9.20 -3.98
C TYR A 63 -1.16 9.56 -2.80
N GLY A 64 -1.18 8.75 -1.74
CA GLY A 64 -1.88 9.08 -0.50
C GLY A 64 -1.36 10.36 0.19
N LYS A 65 -0.11 10.78 -0.10
CA LYS A 65 0.51 12.00 0.43
C LYS A 65 0.52 13.16 -0.57
N LEU A 66 0.32 12.89 -1.86
CA LEU A 66 0.41 13.89 -2.92
C LEU A 66 -0.87 14.74 -3.04
N GLY A 67 -2.05 14.21 -2.70
CA GLY A 67 -3.32 14.94 -2.91
C GLY A 67 -3.78 14.90 -4.39
N LEU A 68 -5.05 15.23 -4.65
CA LEU A 68 -5.75 14.93 -5.91
C LEU A 68 -5.19 15.63 -7.17
N MET A 69 -4.41 16.70 -7.03
CA MET A 69 -3.93 17.52 -8.16
C MET A 69 -2.41 17.56 -8.31
N HIS A 70 -1.66 16.78 -7.53
CA HIS A 70 -0.20 16.82 -7.59
C HIS A 70 0.39 15.61 -8.29
N SER A 71 1.22 15.87 -9.29
CA SER A 71 2.09 14.86 -9.88
C SER A 71 3.29 14.56 -8.97
N PRO A 72 3.82 13.33 -9.00
CA PRO A 72 5.04 12.97 -8.30
C PRO A 72 6.22 13.89 -8.64
N LYS A 73 6.97 14.30 -7.63
CA LYS A 73 8.17 15.13 -7.79
C LYS A 73 9.44 14.27 -7.67
N ASP A 74 10.60 14.87 -7.95
CA ASP A 74 11.89 14.19 -7.79
C ASP A 74 12.12 13.67 -6.37
N ALA A 75 11.63 14.39 -5.36
CA ALA A 75 11.65 13.92 -3.97
C ALA A 75 10.91 12.60 -3.76
N ASP A 76 9.80 12.36 -4.48
CA ASP A 76 9.10 11.07 -4.41
C ASP A 76 9.88 9.95 -5.08
N ARG A 77 10.61 10.26 -6.16
CA ARG A 77 11.49 9.29 -6.83
C ARG A 77 12.64 8.86 -5.90
N VAL A 78 13.21 9.79 -5.13
CA VAL A 78 14.21 9.48 -4.10
C VAL A 78 13.61 8.52 -3.04
N HIS A 79 12.42 8.82 -2.53
CA HIS A 79 11.76 7.94 -1.56
C HIS A 79 11.44 6.54 -2.13
N VAL A 80 11.09 6.45 -3.42
CA VAL A 80 10.88 5.17 -4.10
C VAL A 80 12.18 4.38 -4.18
N ALA A 81 13.28 5.03 -4.58
CA ALA A 81 14.58 4.38 -4.65
C ALA A 81 15.03 3.87 -3.27
N GLU A 82 14.89 4.68 -2.22
CA GLU A 82 15.17 4.27 -0.84
C GLU A 82 14.32 3.08 -0.40
N ALA A 83 13.01 3.09 -0.71
CA ALA A 83 12.12 1.99 -0.38
C ALA A 83 12.51 0.69 -1.09
N LEU A 84 12.91 0.76 -2.36
CA LEU A 84 13.37 -0.39 -3.13
C LEU A 84 14.66 -0.98 -2.57
N VAL A 85 15.61 -0.13 -2.17
CA VAL A 85 16.86 -0.57 -1.52
C VAL A 85 16.55 -1.32 -0.22
N ARG A 86 15.64 -0.79 0.62
CA ARG A 86 15.27 -1.42 1.91
C ARG A 86 14.70 -2.82 1.77
N VAL A 87 14.12 -3.16 0.62
CA VAL A 87 13.54 -4.48 0.34
C VAL A 87 14.37 -5.31 -0.65
N GLY A 88 15.58 -4.85 -1.02
CA GLY A 88 16.48 -5.56 -1.93
C GLY A 88 15.97 -5.67 -3.37
N MET A 89 15.24 -4.65 -3.85
CA MET A 89 14.61 -4.62 -5.17
C MET A 89 15.13 -3.49 -6.08
N ASP A 90 16.20 -2.81 -5.68
CA ASP A 90 16.83 -1.71 -6.42
C ASP A 90 17.27 -2.13 -7.83
N GLY A 91 17.85 -3.31 -7.99
CA GLY A 91 18.22 -3.88 -9.30
C GLY A 91 17.04 -4.27 -10.20
N LYS A 92 15.80 -4.18 -9.71
CA LYS A 92 14.56 -4.55 -10.46
C LYS A 92 13.64 -3.35 -10.69
N ALA A 93 14.06 -2.14 -10.35
CA ALA A 93 13.23 -0.93 -10.41
C ALA A 93 12.50 -0.74 -11.76
N ASN A 94 13.21 -0.96 -12.87
CA ASN A 94 12.68 -0.77 -14.23
C ASN A 94 12.01 -2.02 -14.83
N ARG A 95 12.02 -3.15 -14.14
CA ARG A 95 11.36 -4.38 -14.63
C ARG A 95 9.86 -4.23 -14.51
N ARG A 96 9.09 -4.80 -15.45
CA ARG A 96 7.63 -4.83 -15.33
C ARG A 96 7.24 -5.63 -14.09
N PHE A 97 6.31 -5.10 -13.29
CA PHE A 97 5.93 -5.76 -12.05
C PHE A 97 5.35 -7.17 -12.30
N GLY A 98 4.61 -7.36 -13.40
CA GLY A 98 4.05 -8.65 -13.79
C GLY A 98 5.08 -9.72 -14.18
N GLU A 99 6.35 -9.35 -14.36
CA GLU A 99 7.45 -10.28 -14.63
C GLU A 99 8.17 -10.74 -13.36
N LEU A 100 7.79 -10.24 -12.18
CA LEU A 100 8.34 -10.72 -10.91
C LEU A 100 7.83 -12.13 -10.62
N SER A 101 8.77 -13.02 -10.26
CA SER A 101 8.52 -14.42 -9.89
C SER A 101 8.00 -14.55 -8.45
#